data_AF-A0A8J7UZI0-F1
#
_entry.id   AF-A0A8J7UZI0-F1
#
_cell.length_a   1.000
_cell.length_b   1.000
_cell.length_c   1.000
_cell.angle_alpha   90.00
_cell.angle_beta   90.00
_cell.angle_gamma   90.00
#
_symmetry.space_group_name_H-M   'P 1'
#
loop_
_entity.id
_entity.type
_entity.pdbx_description
1 polymer ?
#
loop_
_entity_poly.entity_id
_entity_poly.type
_entity_poly.pdbx_seq_one_letter_code
_entity_poly.pdbx_strand_id
1 'polypeptide(L)'
;MKATVYIRPHGRAQDIDVFDVYPADEQFFQDNAFEVSMEDTPLGFIVYADVGIRQEDGTPVEAMELAGGRDCKDTLNSLRRKCVELMAAEDI
;
A
#
# COMPACT_ATOMS: atom_id res chain seq x y z
N MET A 1 2.69 -10.79 -5.91
CA MET A 1 3.21 -9.40 -5.80
C MET A 1 4.16 -9.29 -4.61
N LYS A 2 4.97 -8.23 -4.51
CA LYS A 2 5.89 -8.02 -3.38
C LYS A 2 5.49 -6.80 -2.55
N ALA A 3 5.80 -6.85 -1.26
CA ALA A 3 5.71 -5.70 -0.37
C ALA A 3 6.90 -5.67 0.59
N THR A 4 7.33 -4.48 0.99
CA THR A 4 8.36 -4.30 2.02
C THR A 4 7.69 -4.15 3.39
N VAL A 5 7.99 -5.05 4.32
CA VAL A 5 7.51 -4.98 5.70
C VAL A 5 8.54 -4.30 6.59
N TYR A 6 8.10 -3.31 7.35
CA TYR A 6 8.90 -2.67 8.40
C TYR A 6 8.51 -3.22 9.77
N ILE A 7 9.46 -3.90 10.42
CA ILE A 7 9.25 -4.62 11.68
C ILE A 7 9.93 -3.88 12.84
N ARG A 8 9.11 -3.51 13.83
CA ARG A 8 9.56 -2.93 15.10
C ARG A 8 10.28 -3.97 15.99
N PRO A 9 11.10 -3.55 16.98
CA PRO A 9 11.51 -2.17 17.27
C PRO A 9 12.78 -1.72 16.54
N HIS A 10 13.46 -2.62 15.82
CA HIS A 10 14.80 -2.36 15.29
C HIS A 10 14.82 -1.83 13.85
N GLY A 11 13.66 -1.50 13.28
CA GLY A 11 13.55 -0.95 11.93
C GLY A 11 13.97 -1.94 10.85
N ARG A 12 13.81 -3.25 11.10
CA ARG A 12 14.14 -4.27 10.10
C ARG A 12 13.15 -4.16 8.95
N ALA A 13 13.68 -3.95 7.76
CA ALA A 13 12.93 -4.06 6.52
C ALA A 13 13.11 -5.47 5.93
N GLN A 14 12.04 -6.03 5.40
CA GLN A 14 12.10 -7.29 4.66
C GLN A 14 11.09 -7.28 3.52
N ASP A 15 11.55 -7.64 2.32
CA ASP A 15 10.65 -7.92 1.22
C ASP A 15 9.99 -9.27 1.43
N ILE A 16 8.66 -9.28 1.31
CA ILE A 16 7.85 -10.49 1.37
C ILE A 16 7.09 -10.66 0.06
N ASP A 17 6.81 -11.91 -0.28
CA ASP A 17 5.79 -12.22 -1.27
C ASP A 17 4.42 -12.12 -0.59
N VAL A 18 3.52 -11.38 -1.22
CA VAL A 18 2.14 -11.22 -0.76
C VAL A 18 1.25 -12.17 -1.55
N PHE A 19 0.49 -12.98 -0.83
CA PHE A 19 -0.42 -14.00 -1.36
C PHE A 19 -1.87 -13.67 -0.97
N ASP A 20 -2.83 -14.36 -1.60
CA ASP A 20 -4.27 -14.11 -1.42
C ASP A 20 -4.65 -12.66 -1.72
N VAL A 21 -4.42 -12.24 -2.97
CA VAL A 21 -4.76 -10.92 -3.51
C VAL A 21 -5.72 -11.10 -4.67
N TYR A 22 -6.71 -10.22 -4.82
CA TYR A 22 -7.55 -10.25 -6.00
C TYR A 22 -6.69 -10.02 -7.26
N PRO A 23 -6.83 -10.83 -8.32
CA PRO A 23 -5.99 -10.70 -9.52
C PRO A 23 -6.01 -9.31 -10.16
N ALA A 24 -7.17 -8.64 -10.13
CA ALA A 24 -7.31 -7.29 -10.66
C ALA A 24 -6.50 -6.25 -9.85
N ASP A 25 -6.34 -6.46 -8.54
CA ASP A 25 -5.61 -5.54 -7.67
C ASP A 25 -4.11 -5.78 -7.80
N GLU A 26 -3.66 -7.04 -7.86
CA GLU A 26 -2.28 -7.38 -8.19
C GLU A 26 -1.86 -6.76 -9.54
N GLN A 27 -2.67 -6.92 -10.58
CA GLN A 27 -2.38 -6.34 -11.90
C GLN A 27 -2.32 -4.81 -11.83
N PHE A 28 -3.24 -4.18 -11.08
CA PHE A 28 -3.24 -2.73 -10.90
C PHE A 28 -1.95 -2.21 -10.26
N PHE A 29 -1.48 -2.84 -9.17
CA PHE A 29 -0.23 -2.41 -8.53
C PHE A 29 0.99 -2.66 -9.42
N GLN A 30 0.99 -3.74 -10.22
CA GLN A 30 2.07 -4.04 -11.15
C GLN A 30 2.12 -3.07 -12.34
N ASP A 31 0.96 -2.81 -12.97
CA ASP A 31 0.87 -1.93 -14.16
C ASP A 31 1.27 -0.50 -13.86
N ASN A 32 0.99 -0.02 -12.64
CA ASN A 32 1.36 1.33 -12.20
C ASN A 32 2.73 1.38 -11.50
N ALA A 33 3.43 0.24 -11.37
CA ALA A 33 4.70 0.11 -10.66
C ALA A 33 4.67 0.71 -9.24
N PHE A 34 3.56 0.55 -8.53
CA PHE A 34 3.41 1.08 -7.17
C PHE A 34 4.22 0.27 -6.17
N GLU A 35 4.94 0.98 -5.30
CA GLU A 35 5.64 0.37 -4.18
C GLU A 35 4.68 0.19 -3.01
N VAL A 36 4.46 -1.06 -2.61
CA VAL A 36 3.62 -1.40 -1.45
C VAL A 36 4.52 -1.68 -0.26
N SER A 37 4.22 -1.05 0.87
CA SER A 37 4.89 -1.32 2.13
C SER A 37 3.88 -1.53 3.26
N MET A 38 4.32 -2.12 4.36
CA MET A 38 3.45 -2.29 5.53
C MET A 38 4.22 -2.20 6.85
N GLU A 39 3.52 -1.76 7.89
CA GLU A 39 4.00 -1.66 9.25
C GLU A 39 3.09 -2.47 10.19
N ASP A 40 3.71 -3.22 11.12
CA ASP A 40 2.99 -3.88 12.20
C ASP A 40 2.69 -2.91 13.35
N THR A 41 1.44 -2.88 13.80
CA THR A 41 0.98 -2.03 14.90
C THR A 41 0.12 -2.82 15.89
N PRO A 42 -0.10 -2.31 17.11
CA PRO A 42 -1.01 -2.97 18.07
C PRO A 42 -2.45 -3.15 17.57
N LEU A 43 -2.86 -2.41 16.52
CA LEU A 43 -4.18 -2.50 15.91
C LEU A 43 -4.21 -3.38 14.64
N GLY A 44 -3.10 -4.05 14.33
CA GLY A 44 -2.88 -4.83 13.11
C GLY A 44 -1.93 -4.12 12.14
N PHE A 45 -1.91 -4.58 10.89
CA PHE A 45 -1.03 -4.01 9.87
C PHE A 45 -1.62 -2.74 9.26
N ILE A 46 -0.77 -1.71 9.11
CA ILE A 46 -1.04 -0.60 8.21
C ILE A 46 -0.30 -0.90 6.90
N VAL A 47 -0.98 -0.74 5.77
CA VAL A 47 -0.45 -0.96 4.43
C VAL A 47 -0.46 0.36 3.69
N TYR A 48 0.64 0.66 3.00
CA TYR A 48 0.88 1.89 2.26
C TYR A 48 1.14 1.57 0.79
N ALA A 49 0.79 2.50 -0.09
CA ALA A 49 1.20 2.47 -1.48
C ALA A 49 1.65 3.87 -1.93
N ASP A 50 2.89 3.97 -2.43
CA ASP A 50 3.37 5.16 -3.13
C ASP A 50 2.79 5.18 -4.54
N VAL A 51 1.95 6.17 -4.82
CA VAL A 51 1.26 6.33 -6.11
C VAL A 51 2.01 7.24 -7.09
N GLY A 52 3.26 7.60 -6.77
CA GLY A 52 4.11 8.46 -7.61
C GLY A 52 3.79 9.94 -7.54
N ILE A 53 2.78 10.33 -6.76
CA ILE A 53 2.38 11.73 -6.53
C ILE A 53 3.30 12.33 -5.47
N ARG A 54 3.69 13.58 -5.67
CA ARG A 54 4.57 14.34 -4.77
C ARG A 54 3.93 15.68 -4.45
N GLN A 55 3.98 16.11 -3.19
CA GLN A 55 3.61 17.46 -2.78
C GLN A 55 4.65 18.48 -3.29
N GLU A 56 4.36 19.79 -3.16
CA GLU A 56 5.27 20.87 -3.59
C GLU A 56 6.67 20.79 -2.97
N ASP A 57 6.78 20.24 -1.75
CA ASP A 57 8.05 20.06 -1.04
C ASP A 57 8.79 18.75 -1.40
N GLY A 58 8.23 17.96 -2.32
CA GLY A 58 8.77 16.67 -2.74
C GLY A 58 8.35 15.48 -1.86
N THR A 59 7.52 15.68 -0.84
CA THR A 59 7.02 14.60 0.02
C THR A 59 6.08 13.67 -0.78
N PRO A 60 6.27 12.34 -0.74
CA PRO A 60 5.36 11.39 -1.38
C PRO A 60 3.96 11.44 -0.76
N VAL A 61 2.95 11.45 -1.62
CA VAL A 61 1.57 11.22 -1.23
C VAL A 61 1.32 9.72 -1.32
N GLU A 62 1.05 9.09 -0.17
CA GLU A 62 0.82 7.66 -0.08
C GLU A 62 -0.66 7.37 0.19
N ALA A 63 -1.19 6.35 -0.48
CA ALA A 63 -2.43 5.72 -0.03
C ALA A 63 -2.13 4.90 1.22
N MET A 64 -3.02 4.93 2.22
CA MET A 64 -2.83 4.21 3.48
C MET A 64 -4.11 3.46 3.86
N GLU A 65 -3.98 2.21 4.29
CA GLU A 65 -5.08 1.38 4.78
C GLU A 65 -4.72 0.55 6.01
N LEU A 66 -5.57 0.56 7.04
CA LEU A 66 -5.44 -0.29 8.22
C LEU A 66 -6.18 -1.61 7.98
N ALA A 67 -5.51 -2.76 8.02
CA ALA A 67 -6.14 -4.07 7.82
C ALA A 67 -7.31 -4.29 8.80
N GLY A 68 -7.10 -3.98 10.09
CA GLY A 68 -8.17 -3.92 11.09
C GLY A 68 -8.96 -5.22 11.26
N GLY A 69 -8.32 -6.37 11.05
CA GLY A 69 -8.95 -7.69 11.10
C GLY A 69 -9.50 -8.22 9.77
N ARG A 70 -9.39 -7.46 8.68
CA ARG A 70 -9.66 -7.96 7.32
C ARG A 70 -8.52 -8.86 6.82
N ASP A 71 -8.82 -9.68 5.83
CA ASP A 71 -7.84 -10.47 5.12
C ASP A 71 -7.04 -9.62 4.11
N CYS A 72 -6.05 -10.23 3.48
CA CYS A 72 -5.10 -9.54 2.61
C CYS A 72 -5.79 -8.94 1.38
N LYS A 73 -6.57 -9.75 0.64
CA LYS A 73 -7.28 -9.31 -0.55
C LYS A 73 -8.23 -8.15 -0.28
N ASP A 74 -8.98 -8.17 0.82
CA ASP A 74 -9.93 -7.10 1.13
C ASP A 74 -9.22 -5.82 1.58
N THR A 75 -8.09 -5.96 2.29
CA THR A 75 -7.24 -4.81 2.67
C THR A 75 -6.63 -4.16 1.42
N LEU A 76 -6.06 -4.95 0.50
CA LEU A 76 -5.47 -4.44 -0.73
C LEU A 76 -6.50 -3.89 -1.71
N ASN A 77 -7.72 -4.47 -1.75
CA ASN A 77 -8.80 -3.90 -2.55
C ASN A 77 -9.19 -2.51 -2.07
N SER A 78 -9.28 -2.32 -0.75
CA SER A 78 -9.57 -1.01 -0.16
C SER A 78 -8.43 -0.02 -0.40
N LEU A 79 -7.17 -0.47 -0.26
CA LEU A 79 -6.00 0.35 -0.57
C LEU A 79 -6.01 0.83 -2.03
N ARG A 80 -6.31 -0.06 -2.98
CA ARG A 80 -6.45 0.31 -4.40
C ARG A 80 -7.46 1.43 -4.60
N ARG A 81 -8.63 1.37 -3.96
CA ARG A 81 -9.66 2.42 -4.10
C ARG A 81 -9.12 3.77 -3.69
N LYS A 82 -8.36 3.82 -2.59
CA LYS A 82 -7.67 5.03 -2.14
C LYS A 82 -6.61 5.51 -3.12
N CYS A 83 -5.84 4.60 -3.75
CA CYS A 83 -4.92 4.98 -4.82
C CYS A 83 -5.66 5.66 -5.98
N VAL A 84 -6.78 5.08 -6.43
CA VAL A 84 -7.60 5.65 -7.51
C VAL A 84 -8.16 7.02 -7.13
N GLU A 85 -8.62 7.20 -5.90
CA GLU A 85 -9.09 8.50 -5.39
C GLU A 85 -7.99 9.56 -5.40
N LEU A 86 -6.77 9.20 -4.96
CA LEU A 86 -5.62 10.10 -4.99
C LEU A 86 -5.23 10.48 -6.43
N MET A 87 -5.16 9.51 -7.33
CA MET A 87 -4.83 9.76 -8.74
C MET A 87 -5.85 10.67 -9.42
N ALA A 88 -7.15 10.46 -9.15
CA ALA A 88 -8.22 11.28 -9.73
C ALA A 88 -8.24 12.73 -9.18
N ALA A 89 -7.69 12.96 -7.98
CA ALA A 89 -7.62 14.30 -7.40
C ALA A 89 -6.51 15.17 -8.01
N GLU A 90 -5.46 14.56 -8.57
CA GLU A 90 -4.36 15.26 -9.25
C GLU A 90 -4.62 15.54 -10.74
N ASP A 91 -5.59 14.85 -11.36
CA ASP A 91 -6.02 15.09 -12.75
C ASP A 91 -6.87 16.38 -12.91
N ILE A 92 -6.72 17.37 -12.00
CA ILE A 92 -7.44 18.66 -11.98
C ILE A 92 -6.50 19.84 -12.17
#